data_AF-A0A8J1U1K8-F1
#
_entry.id   AF-A0A8J1U1K8-F1
#
_cell.length_a   1.000
_cell.length_b   1.000
_cell.length_c   1.000
_cell.angle_alpha   90.00
_cell.angle_beta   90.00
_cell.angle_gamma   90.00
#
_symmetry.space_group_name_H-M   'P 1'
#
loop_
_entity.id
_entity.type
_entity.pdbx_description
1 polymer ?
#
loop_
_entity_poly.entity_id
_entity_poly.type
_entity_poly.pdbx_seq_one_letter_code
_entity_poly.pdbx_strand_id
1 'polypeptide(L)'
;GKLLPIAIQLEQTPSENNPVFLPSDPEYTWLLAKMWFNNADCNYHQSIAHLGSTHILMEYVCIATNRQLSPSHPVYRLLCNHFLYVMNVNTGGIPGLMSEMDKNLTLGSHGFITINSRIWPKWRLNVEGTLPNDLQDRGVDDENALPNYHYRDDAMLLYRAIEKYIRSVLTGIYD
;
A
#
# COMPACT_ATOMS: atom_id res chain seq x y z
N GLY A 1 21.03 5.33 11.82
CA GLY A 1 21.38 3.92 11.53
C GLY A 1 21.14 3.62 10.06
N LYS A 2 21.65 2.49 9.54
CA LYS A 2 21.28 1.95 8.22
C LYS A 2 20.50 0.64 8.43
N LEU A 3 19.39 0.46 7.73
CA LEU A 3 18.67 -0.81 7.72
C LEU A 3 19.38 -1.77 6.76
N LEU A 4 19.85 -2.91 7.28
CA LEU A 4 20.59 -3.91 6.50
C LEU A 4 19.94 -5.29 6.66
N PRO A 5 19.78 -6.08 5.58
CA PRO A 5 19.28 -7.44 5.69
C PRO A 5 20.33 -8.34 6.35
N ILE A 6 19.93 -9.08 7.39
CA ILE A 6 20.82 -9.99 8.14
C ILE A 6 20.50 -11.48 7.93
N ALA A 7 19.30 -11.79 7.43
CA ALA A 7 18.83 -13.15 7.16
C ALA A 7 17.65 -13.10 6.18
N ILE A 8 17.52 -14.10 5.31
CA ILE A 8 16.38 -14.27 4.40
C ILE A 8 15.99 -15.75 4.37
N GLN A 9 14.71 -16.08 4.55
CA GLN A 9 14.14 -17.40 4.28
C GLN A 9 13.14 -17.24 3.14
N LEU A 10 13.23 -18.08 2.10
CA LEU A 10 12.48 -17.85 0.86
C LEU A 10 11.04 -18.35 0.92
N GLU A 11 10.79 -19.42 1.68
CA GLU A 11 9.44 -19.94 1.90
C GLU A 11 9.05 -19.91 3.38
N GLN A 12 7.76 -20.09 3.66
CA GLN A 12 7.22 -19.97 5.02
C GLN A 12 7.65 -21.12 5.94
N THR A 13 7.68 -22.36 5.44
CA THR A 13 7.96 -23.56 6.26
C THR A 13 9.46 -23.88 6.24
N PRO A 14 10.17 -23.81 7.37
CA PRO A 14 11.58 -24.15 7.42
C PRO A 14 11.80 -25.62 7.09
N SER A 15 12.86 -25.92 6.33
CA SER A 15 13.29 -27.30 6.07
C SER A 15 14.75 -27.32 5.62
N GLU A 16 15.34 -28.51 5.49
CA GLU A 16 16.69 -28.66 4.89
C GLU A 16 16.77 -28.09 3.47
N ASN A 17 15.65 -28.06 2.73
CA ASN A 17 15.55 -27.50 1.38
C ASN A 17 15.09 -26.03 1.35
N ASN A 18 14.74 -25.45 2.50
CA ASN A 18 14.40 -24.02 2.65
C ASN A 18 15.19 -23.44 3.85
N PRO A 19 16.50 -23.28 3.69
CA PRO A 19 17.36 -22.76 4.76
C PRO A 19 17.17 -21.26 4.93
N VAL A 20 17.72 -20.75 6.05
CA VAL A 20 17.90 -19.31 6.25
C VAL A 20 19.22 -18.89 5.62
N PHE A 21 19.15 -18.06 4.59
CA PHE A 21 20.30 -17.48 3.90
C PHE A 21 20.84 -16.28 4.68
N LEU A 22 22.16 -16.17 4.77
CA LEU A 22 22.87 -15.14 5.54
C LEU A 22 23.83 -14.34 4.67
N PRO A 23 24.20 -13.10 5.06
CA PRO A 23 25.23 -12.32 4.38
C PRO A 23 26.62 -12.99 4.31
N SER A 24 26.87 -13.99 5.17
CA SER A 24 28.10 -14.77 5.21
C SER A 24 28.13 -15.95 4.22
N ASP A 25 27.00 -16.26 3.58
CA ASP A 25 26.92 -17.29 2.56
C ASP A 25 27.72 -16.89 1.30
N PRO A 26 28.03 -17.84 0.40
CA PRO A 26 28.68 -17.52 -0.87
C PRO A 26 27.98 -16.35 -1.59
N GLU A 27 28.77 -15.46 -2.18
CA GLU A 27 28.29 -14.18 -2.72
C GLU A 27 27.03 -14.32 -3.59
N TYR A 28 27.03 -15.25 -4.54
CA TYR A 28 25.91 -15.47 -5.44
C TYR A 28 24.69 -16.14 -4.78
N THR A 29 24.90 -16.93 -3.72
CA THR A 29 23.81 -17.48 -2.92
C THR A 29 23.07 -16.36 -2.19
N TRP A 30 23.81 -15.49 -1.51
CA TRP A 30 23.20 -14.33 -0.82
C TRP A 30 22.59 -13.33 -1.80
N LEU A 31 23.22 -13.11 -2.96
CA LEU A 31 22.67 -12.28 -4.01
C LEU A 31 21.32 -12.82 -4.50
N LEU A 32 21.24 -14.12 -4.79
CA LEU A 32 20.02 -14.75 -5.29
C LEU A 32 18.89 -14.69 -4.25
N ALA A 33 19.19 -14.92 -2.97
CA ALA A 33 18.20 -14.79 -1.89
C ALA A 33 17.57 -13.38 -1.84
N LYS A 34 18.40 -12.33 -1.98
CA LYS A 34 17.90 -10.94 -2.08
C LYS A 34 17.08 -10.69 -3.34
N MET A 35 17.46 -11.26 -4.48
CA MET A 35 16.70 -11.12 -5.73
C MET A 35 15.30 -11.74 -5.61
N TRP A 36 15.18 -12.91 -4.98
CA TRP A 36 13.88 -13.53 -4.69
C TRP A 36 13.03 -12.69 -3.74
N PHE A 37 13.61 -12.17 -2.66
CA PHE A 37 12.91 -11.25 -1.76
C PHE A 37 12.38 -10.02 -2.50
N ASN A 38 13.22 -9.37 -3.31
CA ASN A 38 12.83 -8.20 -4.10
C ASN A 38 11.78 -8.53 -5.16
N ASN A 39 11.81 -9.73 -5.74
CA ASN A 39 10.75 -10.17 -6.66
C ASN A 39 9.41 -10.31 -5.93
N ALA A 40 9.40 -10.93 -4.74
CA ALA A 40 8.20 -11.03 -3.92
C ALA A 40 7.65 -9.65 -3.51
N ASP A 41 8.53 -8.74 -3.07
CA ASP A 41 8.18 -7.36 -2.72
C ASP A 41 7.57 -6.61 -3.92
N CYS A 42 8.17 -6.73 -5.12
CA CYS A 42 7.63 -6.12 -6.34
C CYS A 42 6.20 -6.59 -6.65
N ASN A 43 5.95 -7.90 -6.54
CA ASN A 43 4.62 -8.47 -6.77
C ASN A 43 3.59 -7.97 -5.72
N TYR A 44 3.99 -7.90 -4.44
CA TYR A 44 3.15 -7.37 -3.37
C TYR A 44 2.87 -5.88 -3.55
N HIS A 45 3.90 -5.09 -3.81
CA HIS A 45 3.82 -3.65 -4.03
C HIS A 45 2.84 -3.34 -5.15
N GLN A 46 3.01 -3.94 -6.34
CA GLN A 46 2.13 -3.65 -7.47
C GLN A 46 0.69 -4.09 -7.20
N SER A 47 0.50 -5.26 -6.59
CA SER A 47 -0.83 -5.84 -6.41
C SER A 47 -1.63 -5.20 -5.29
N ILE A 48 -0.96 -4.84 -4.18
CA ILE A 48 -1.61 -4.42 -2.95
C ILE A 48 -1.34 -2.95 -2.70
N ALA A 49 -0.09 -2.56 -2.45
CA ALA A 49 0.23 -1.19 -2.04
C ALA A 49 -0.16 -0.15 -3.11
N HIS A 50 0.06 -0.47 -4.39
CA HIS A 50 -0.27 0.38 -5.52
C HIS A 50 -1.71 0.13 -5.99
N LEU A 51 -1.94 -0.88 -6.84
CA LEU A 51 -3.24 -1.05 -7.51
C LEU A 51 -4.40 -1.29 -6.53
N GLY A 52 -4.18 -2.08 -5.48
CA GLY A 52 -5.21 -2.34 -4.47
C GLY A 52 -5.54 -1.11 -3.62
N SER A 53 -4.58 -0.63 -2.85
CA SER A 53 -4.77 0.35 -1.78
C SER A 53 -4.90 1.79 -2.27
N THR A 54 -4.46 2.13 -3.49
CA THR A 54 -4.66 3.48 -4.04
C THR A 54 -5.75 3.50 -5.11
N HIS A 55 -5.66 2.67 -6.14
CA HIS A 55 -6.58 2.74 -7.27
C HIS A 55 -7.96 2.17 -6.93
N ILE A 56 -8.01 0.89 -6.57
CA ILE A 56 -9.27 0.16 -6.38
C ILE A 56 -10.01 0.69 -5.15
N LEU A 57 -9.30 0.86 -4.02
CA LEU A 57 -9.89 1.39 -2.79
C LEU A 57 -10.50 2.78 -3.01
N MET A 58 -9.77 3.71 -3.64
CA MET A 58 -10.26 5.07 -3.82
C MET A 58 -11.38 5.16 -4.85
N GLU A 59 -11.46 4.25 -5.82
CA GLU A 59 -12.60 4.17 -6.73
C GLU A 59 -13.90 3.84 -5.98
N TYR A 60 -13.88 2.92 -5.00
CA TYR A 60 -15.05 2.66 -4.16
C TYR A 60 -15.50 3.91 -3.39
N VAL A 61 -14.56 4.66 -2.82
CA VAL A 61 -14.86 5.92 -2.11
C VAL A 61 -15.43 6.97 -3.08
N CYS A 62 -14.88 7.06 -4.29
CA CYS A 62 -15.37 7.95 -5.35
C CYS A 62 -16.80 7.59 -5.77
N ILE A 63 -17.10 6.31 -6.00
CA ILE A 63 -18.43 5.81 -6.35
C ILE A 63 -19.42 6.10 -5.22
N ALA A 64 -19.07 5.80 -3.96
CA ALA A 64 -19.92 6.07 -2.81
C ALA A 64 -20.23 7.57 -2.69
N THR A 65 -19.21 8.43 -2.83
CA THR A 65 -19.36 9.89 -2.79
C THR A 65 -20.33 10.39 -3.86
N ASN A 66 -20.17 9.96 -5.12
CA ASN A 66 -21.05 10.40 -6.21
C ASN A 66 -22.47 9.84 -6.12
N ARG A 67 -22.66 8.67 -5.51
CA ARG A 67 -23.99 8.05 -5.38
C ARG A 67 -24.77 8.53 -4.16
N GLN A 68 -24.09 8.94 -3.10
CA GLN A 68 -24.72 9.16 -1.79
C GLN A 68 -24.67 10.62 -1.32
N LEU A 69 -23.82 11.47 -1.91
CA LEU A 69 -23.74 12.88 -1.54
C LEU A 69 -24.18 13.77 -2.69
N SER A 70 -25.07 14.73 -2.40
CA SER A 70 -25.45 15.77 -3.37
C SER A 70 -24.22 16.60 -3.78
N PRO A 71 -24.13 17.10 -5.03
CA PRO A 71 -23.09 18.06 -5.43
C PRO A 71 -23.05 19.34 -4.58
N SER A 72 -24.15 19.68 -3.90
CA SER A 72 -24.21 20.79 -2.94
C SER A 72 -23.70 20.41 -1.55
N HIS A 73 -23.54 19.12 -1.24
CA HIS A 73 -23.11 18.66 0.07
C HIS A 73 -21.65 19.06 0.33
N PRO A 74 -21.31 19.63 1.49
CA PRO A 74 -19.96 20.09 1.80
C PRO A 74 -18.87 19.02 1.65
N VAL A 75 -19.12 17.80 2.14
CA VAL A 75 -18.19 16.67 1.98
C VAL A 75 -17.98 16.28 0.51
N TYR A 76 -19.01 16.39 -0.34
CA TYR A 76 -18.85 16.15 -1.78
C TYR A 76 -17.88 17.18 -2.38
N ARG A 77 -18.07 18.46 -2.07
CA ARG A 77 -17.22 19.55 -2.57
C ARG A 77 -15.77 19.45 -2.10
N LEU A 78 -15.56 18.94 -0.88
CA LEU A 78 -14.24 18.69 -0.34
C LEU A 78 -13.55 17.54 -1.08
N LEU A 79 -14.27 16.45 -1.37
CA LEU A 79 -13.70 15.24 -1.94
C LEU A 79 -13.60 15.23 -3.48
N CYS A 80 -14.50 15.91 -4.20
CA CYS A 80 -14.65 15.72 -5.65
C CYS A 80 -13.37 16.00 -6.45
N ASN A 81 -12.57 17.00 -6.03
CA ASN A 81 -11.30 17.31 -6.69
C ASN A 81 -10.22 16.25 -6.45
N HIS A 82 -10.30 15.47 -5.37
CA HIS A 82 -9.38 14.37 -5.08
C HIS A 82 -9.67 13.10 -5.89
N PHE A 83 -10.84 13.02 -6.52
CA PHE A 83 -11.23 11.87 -7.35
C PHE A 83 -11.06 12.10 -8.84
N LEU A 84 -10.48 13.25 -9.22
CA LEU A 84 -10.26 13.57 -10.62
C LEU A 84 -9.48 12.42 -11.30
N TYR A 85 -10.05 11.89 -12.37
CA TYR A 85 -9.53 10.79 -13.18
C TYR A 85 -9.48 9.39 -12.56
N VAL A 86 -9.82 9.18 -11.28
CA VAL A 86 -9.76 7.85 -10.64
C VAL A 86 -10.57 6.80 -11.39
N MET A 87 -11.85 7.07 -11.69
CA MET A 87 -12.69 6.12 -12.44
C MET A 87 -12.22 5.94 -13.90
N ASN A 88 -11.67 7.00 -14.51
CA ASN A 88 -11.22 6.96 -15.91
C ASN A 88 -10.00 6.05 -16.04
N VAL A 89 -8.98 6.26 -15.20
CA VAL A 89 -7.77 5.42 -15.23
C VAL A 89 -8.07 3.97 -14.88
N ASN A 90 -8.97 3.71 -13.94
CA ASN A 90 -9.32 2.34 -13.57
C ASN A 90 -10.12 1.64 -14.67
N THR A 91 -11.19 2.27 -15.17
CA THR A 91 -12.05 1.68 -16.22
C THR A 91 -11.28 1.43 -17.52
N GLY A 92 -10.46 2.40 -17.95
CA GLY A 92 -9.69 2.30 -19.19
C GLY A 92 -8.41 1.49 -19.06
N GLY A 93 -7.75 1.54 -17.90
CA GLY A 93 -6.40 1.01 -17.70
C GLY A 93 -6.35 -0.43 -17.18
N ILE A 94 -7.25 -0.81 -16.26
CA ILE A 94 -7.19 -2.13 -15.60
C ILE A 94 -7.23 -3.30 -16.58
N PRO A 95 -8.12 -3.33 -17.61
CA PRO A 95 -8.16 -4.47 -18.54
C PRO A 95 -6.83 -4.71 -19.27
N GLY A 96 -6.18 -3.63 -19.73
CA GLY A 96 -4.87 -3.72 -20.36
C GLY A 96 -3.77 -4.08 -19.35
N LEU A 97 -3.83 -3.48 -18.15
CA LEU A 97 -2.88 -3.73 -17.09
C LEU A 97 -2.88 -5.19 -16.63
N MET A 98 -4.04 -5.85 -16.57
CA MET A 98 -4.12 -7.28 -16.23
C MET A 98 -3.32 -8.13 -17.23
N SER A 99 -3.44 -7.85 -18.54
CA SER A 99 -2.63 -8.53 -19.55
C SER A 99 -1.14 -8.23 -19.42
N GLU A 100 -0.77 -7.00 -19.06
CA GLU A 100 0.63 -6.64 -18.83
C GLU A 100 1.19 -7.28 -17.55
N MET A 101 0.38 -7.47 -16.50
CA MET A 101 0.80 -8.19 -15.30
C MET A 101 1.17 -9.64 -15.62
N ASP A 102 0.41 -10.33 -16.47
CA ASP A 102 0.74 -11.70 -16.89
C ASP A 102 2.08 -11.81 -17.64
N LYS A 103 2.51 -10.72 -18.30
CA LYS A 103 3.78 -10.68 -19.05
C LYS A 103 4.97 -10.26 -18.19
N ASN A 104 4.74 -9.39 -17.20
CA ASN A 104 5.81 -8.68 -16.52
C ASN A 104 5.97 -9.03 -15.03
N LEU A 105 4.95 -9.64 -14.41
CA LEU A 105 4.97 -10.01 -12.99
C LEU A 105 4.85 -11.53 -12.82
N THR A 106 5.69 -12.08 -11.94
CA THR A 106 5.70 -13.52 -11.63
C THR A 106 4.35 -14.02 -11.10
N LEU A 107 3.62 -13.16 -10.39
CA LEU A 107 2.32 -13.46 -9.80
C LEU A 107 1.18 -13.43 -10.84
N GLY A 108 1.34 -12.67 -11.93
CA GLY A 108 0.33 -12.47 -12.97
C GLY A 108 -1.00 -11.90 -12.46
N SER A 109 -1.97 -11.79 -13.36
CA SER A 109 -3.34 -11.35 -13.07
C SER A 109 -4.08 -12.33 -12.15
N HIS A 110 -3.87 -13.64 -12.33
CA HIS A 110 -4.50 -14.66 -11.49
C HIS A 110 -4.06 -14.56 -10.03
N GLY A 111 -2.74 -14.45 -9.81
CA GLY A 111 -2.24 -14.30 -8.46
C GLY A 111 -2.58 -12.94 -7.86
N PHE A 112 -2.75 -11.89 -8.68
CA PHE A 112 -3.23 -10.57 -8.22
C PHE A 112 -4.61 -10.70 -7.58
N ILE A 113 -5.55 -11.38 -8.24
CA ILE A 113 -6.89 -11.65 -7.71
C ILE A 113 -6.80 -12.49 -6.43
N THR A 114 -5.90 -13.47 -6.41
CA THR A 114 -5.74 -14.39 -5.28
C THR A 114 -5.20 -13.68 -4.03
N ILE A 115 -4.17 -12.83 -4.15
CA ILE A 115 -3.61 -12.12 -3.01
C ILE A 115 -4.59 -11.07 -2.47
N ASN A 116 -5.28 -10.35 -3.37
CA ASN A 116 -6.30 -9.37 -2.98
C ASN A 116 -7.45 -10.05 -2.22
N SER A 117 -7.95 -11.20 -2.68
CA SER A 117 -9.03 -11.93 -1.98
C SER A 117 -8.65 -12.42 -0.57
N ARG A 118 -7.35 -12.58 -0.28
CA ARG A 118 -6.84 -12.95 1.04
C ARG A 118 -6.64 -11.76 1.97
N ILE A 119 -6.28 -10.60 1.42
CA ILE A 119 -5.90 -9.40 2.20
C ILE A 119 -7.13 -8.57 2.54
N TRP A 120 -7.99 -8.26 1.57
CA TRP A 120 -9.12 -7.34 1.78
C TRP A 120 -10.07 -7.74 2.92
N PRO A 121 -10.38 -9.03 3.17
CA PRO A 121 -11.21 -9.41 4.32
C PRO A 121 -10.59 -9.10 5.69
N LYS A 122 -9.28 -8.87 5.75
CA LYS A 122 -8.53 -8.55 6.97
C LYS A 122 -8.19 -7.07 7.10
N TRP A 123 -8.32 -6.32 6.00
CA TRP A 123 -7.99 -4.90 5.94
C TRP A 123 -9.02 -4.06 6.71
N ARG A 124 -8.56 -3.07 7.46
CA ARG A 124 -9.36 -2.23 8.35
C ARG A 124 -9.08 -0.76 8.05
N LEU A 125 -10.14 -0.02 7.71
CA LEU A 125 -10.04 1.40 7.39
C LEU A 125 -9.42 2.23 8.53
N ASN A 126 -9.68 1.86 9.78
CA ASN A 126 -9.17 2.57 10.94
C ASN A 126 -7.74 2.19 11.33
N VAL A 127 -7.11 1.21 10.67
CA VAL A 127 -5.71 0.85 10.91
C VAL A 127 -4.91 1.13 9.65
N GLU A 128 -5.03 0.26 8.63
CA GLU A 128 -4.25 0.36 7.40
C GLU A 128 -4.70 1.53 6.50
N GLY A 129 -5.92 2.05 6.70
CA GLY A 129 -6.44 3.22 6.00
C GLY A 129 -5.97 4.57 6.54
N THR A 130 -5.19 4.59 7.63
CA THR A 130 -4.63 5.82 8.19
C THR A 130 -3.14 5.67 8.43
N LEU A 131 -2.34 6.62 7.94
CA LEU A 131 -0.89 6.55 8.07
C LEU A 131 -0.40 6.44 9.54
N PRO A 132 -0.92 7.20 10.53
CA PRO A 132 -0.46 7.08 11.90
C PRO A 132 -0.69 5.69 12.52
N ASN A 133 -1.89 5.13 12.34
CA ASN A 133 -2.22 3.84 12.94
C ASN A 133 -1.52 2.69 12.20
N ASP A 134 -1.33 2.78 10.89
CA ASP A 134 -0.52 1.81 10.13
C ASP A 134 0.94 1.79 10.62
N LEU A 135 1.57 2.95 10.78
CA LEU A 135 2.95 3.05 11.27
C LEU A 135 3.10 2.46 12.67
N GLN A 136 2.12 2.73 13.55
CA GLN A 136 2.09 2.21 14.91
C GLN A 136 1.84 0.70 14.95
N ASP A 137 0.88 0.17 14.18
CA ASP A 137 0.56 -1.26 14.11
C ASP A 137 1.77 -2.07 13.61
N ARG A 138 2.54 -1.51 12.68
CA ARG A 138 3.80 -2.09 12.20
C ARG A 138 5.00 -1.89 13.14
N GLY A 139 4.88 -1.06 14.17
CA GLY A 139 5.95 -0.75 15.12
C GLY A 139 7.14 0.01 14.51
N VAL A 140 6.87 0.87 13.53
CA VAL A 140 7.91 1.63 12.79
C VAL A 140 7.78 3.16 12.96
N ASP A 141 6.94 3.60 13.89
CA ASP A 141 6.69 5.00 14.21
C ASP A 141 7.76 5.64 15.10
N ASP A 142 8.56 4.85 15.84
CA ASP A 142 9.66 5.37 16.66
C ASP A 142 10.86 5.84 15.81
N GLU A 143 11.08 7.16 15.80
CA GLU A 143 12.16 7.84 15.08
C GLU A 143 13.56 7.52 15.63
N ASN A 144 13.67 7.20 16.92
CA ASN A 144 14.95 6.86 17.56
C ASN A 144 15.33 5.40 17.27
N ALA A 145 14.35 4.50 17.33
CA ALA A 145 14.56 3.08 17.05
C ALA A 145 14.80 2.83 15.56
N LEU A 146 14.03 3.50 14.68
CA LEU A 146 14.18 3.44 13.23
C LEU A 146 14.44 4.83 12.64
N PRO A 147 15.68 5.32 12.72
CA PRO A 147 16.07 6.60 12.12
C PRO A 147 16.18 6.50 10.59
N ASN A 148 16.09 7.65 9.91
CA ASN A 148 16.18 7.78 8.45
C ASN A 148 15.04 7.11 7.67
N TYR A 149 13.83 7.10 8.22
CA TYR A 149 12.64 6.62 7.52
C TYR A 149 11.88 7.80 6.88
N HIS A 150 12.48 8.38 5.83
CA HIS A 150 12.00 9.63 5.23
C HIS A 150 10.53 9.60 4.77
N TYR A 151 10.04 8.46 4.27
CA TYR A 151 8.61 8.31 3.95
C TYR A 151 7.71 8.60 5.15
N ARG A 152 8.00 8.01 6.33
CA ARG A 152 7.25 8.27 7.56
C ARG A 152 7.30 9.75 7.89
N ASP A 153 8.51 10.31 7.92
CA ASP A 153 8.75 11.66 8.39
C ASP A 153 8.02 12.70 7.52
N ASP A 154 8.14 12.57 6.18
CA ASP A 154 7.50 13.49 5.23
C ASP A 154 5.99 13.27 5.13
N ALA A 155 5.53 12.01 5.03
CA ALA A 155 4.13 11.71 4.86
C ALA A 155 3.30 12.06 6.11
N MET A 156 3.89 12.00 7.31
CA MET A 156 3.24 12.44 8.54
C MET A 156 3.02 13.96 8.59
N LEU A 157 3.93 14.75 8.02
CA LEU A 157 3.74 16.19 7.89
C LEU A 157 2.55 16.51 6.98
N LEU A 158 2.48 15.83 5.83
CA LEU A 158 1.37 15.96 4.88
C LEU A 158 0.04 15.49 5.50
N TYR A 159 0.06 14.34 6.18
CA TYR A 159 -1.12 13.80 6.85
C TYR A 159 -1.71 14.81 7.84
N ARG A 160 -0.88 15.37 8.74
CA ARG A 160 -1.31 16.36 9.73
C ARG A 160 -1.84 17.64 9.07
N ALA A 161 -1.21 18.09 7.98
CA ALA A 161 -1.67 19.27 7.26
C ALA A 161 -3.05 19.05 6.61
N ILE A 162 -3.26 17.91 5.96
CA ILE A 162 -4.53 17.52 5.34
C ILE A 162 -5.61 17.32 6.41
N GLU A 163 -5.30 16.60 7.48
CA GLU A 163 -6.22 16.36 8.60
C GLU A 163 -6.67 17.68 9.24
N LYS A 164 -5.74 18.60 9.51
CA LYS A 164 -6.05 19.93 10.05
C LYS A 164 -6.95 20.72 9.10
N TYR A 165 -6.68 20.71 7.80
CA TYR A 165 -7.49 21.38 6.79
C TYR A 165 -8.93 20.81 6.77
N ILE A 166 -9.06 19.49 6.64
CA ILE A 166 -10.36 18.80 6.63
C ILE A 166 -11.14 19.09 7.91
N ARG A 167 -10.49 18.98 9.07
CA ARG A 167 -11.10 19.26 10.37
C ARG A 167 -11.64 20.68 10.44
N SER A 168 -10.86 21.67 10.01
CA SER A 168 -11.25 23.08 10.02
C SER A 168 -12.48 23.35 9.14
N VAL A 169 -12.55 22.72 7.96
CA VAL A 169 -13.70 22.82 7.06
C VAL A 169 -14.94 22.20 7.70
N LEU A 170 -14.83 20.99 8.27
CA LEU A 170 -15.97 20.27 8.84
C LEU A 170 -16.51 20.97 10.09
N THR A 171 -15.66 21.43 11.01
CA THR A 171 -16.11 22.16 12.22
C THR A 171 -16.73 23.52 11.91
N GLY A 172 -16.49 24.08 10.72
CA GLY A 172 -17.16 25.31 10.28
C GLY A 172 -18.57 25.09 9.71
N ILE A 173 -18.99 23.82 9.56
CA ILE A 173 -20.21 23.42 8.84
C ILE A 173 -21.11 22.54 9.70
N TYR A 174 -20.51 21.65 10.50
CA TYR A 174 -21.20 20.72 11.38
C TYR A 174 -20.92 21.10 12.84
N ASP A 175 -21.99 21.17 13.64
CA ASP A 175 -21.97 21.45 15.08
C ASP A 175 -21.38 20.29 15.91
#